data_AF-A0A2K0WE26-F1
#
_entry.id   AF-A0A2K0WE26-F1
#
_cell.length_a   1.000
_cell.length_b   1.000
_cell.length_c   1.000
_cell.angle_alpha   90.00
_cell.angle_beta   90.00
_cell.angle_gamma   90.00
#
_symmetry.space_group_name_H-M   'P 1'
#
loop_
_entity.id
_entity.type
_entity.pdbx_description
1 polymer ?
#
loop_
_entity_poly.entity_id
_entity_poly.type
_entity_poly.pdbx_seq_one_letter_code
_entity_poly.pdbx_strand_id
1 'polypeptide(L)'
;MEKAIPKLLEIIEQKEIRVVSDAFNSTPEFITYFQTAAAGAVPLILLDIAQSIKRIGASLDGIKDELAISNIAKVQGWADDGFGTYVHRFVQNEMAPVEGRAMGESHFFYVWNPDTDWYPDFERRQREDTLGPNFGGYHHDLAAICVRMRADRQALLESPEDNGNAVFHLIIPTYYPIVIDTPIAFAAELFPLTITGSRHRGTDIVWFNLDEDSGFSSPQLDFIGSLPEYKNKVSTGATATFLGCWLACAASGIAAAAFPPCAPAAGAVIASCGTAGVASTFVGAAADEYEYNRRGRKEVQVLGDVIFLN
;
A
#
# COMPACT_ATOMS: atom_id res chain seq x y z
N MET A 1 24.19 -9.19 -29.65
CA MET A 1 23.31 -9.66 -28.56
C MET A 1 24.10 -10.25 -27.38
N GLU A 2 25.29 -10.83 -27.58
CA GLU A 2 26.13 -11.44 -26.52
C GLU A 2 26.63 -10.52 -25.39
N LYS A 3 26.72 -9.20 -25.59
CA LYS A 3 27.22 -8.26 -24.56
C LYS A 3 26.12 -7.64 -23.67
N ALA A 4 24.85 -7.89 -23.98
CA ALA A 4 23.73 -7.32 -23.23
C ALA A 4 23.39 -8.14 -21.98
N ILE A 5 23.52 -9.46 -22.06
CA ILE A 5 23.19 -10.40 -20.97
C ILE A 5 24.11 -10.23 -19.75
N PRO A 6 25.46 -10.13 -19.89
CA PRO A 6 26.34 -9.94 -18.73
C PRO A 6 26.12 -8.58 -18.05
N LYS A 7 25.81 -7.54 -18.84
CA LYS A 7 25.55 -6.20 -18.33
C LYS A 7 24.20 -6.10 -17.63
N LEU A 8 23.22 -6.90 -18.05
CA LEU A 8 21.93 -7.05 -17.37
C LEU A 8 22.11 -7.77 -16.03
N LEU A 9 22.91 -8.84 -16.00
CA LEU A 9 23.26 -9.57 -14.77
C LEU A 9 24.04 -8.70 -13.77
N GLU A 10 24.98 -7.89 -14.24
CA GLU A 10 25.74 -6.95 -13.40
C GLU A 10 24.83 -5.82 -12.85
N ILE A 11 23.81 -5.39 -13.61
CA ILE A 11 22.78 -4.44 -13.13
C ILE A 11 21.82 -5.12 -12.14
N ILE A 12 21.51 -6.41 -12.33
CA ILE A 12 20.71 -7.22 -11.41
C ILE A 12 21.48 -7.41 -10.09
N GLU A 13 22.77 -7.74 -10.11
CA GLU A 13 23.63 -7.85 -8.92
C GLU A 13 23.83 -6.50 -8.21
N GLN A 14 24.01 -5.40 -8.94
CA GLN A 14 24.17 -4.06 -8.33
C GLN A 14 22.87 -3.47 -7.78
N LYS A 15 21.72 -3.96 -8.24
CA LYS A 15 20.37 -3.57 -7.78
C LYS A 15 19.64 -4.73 -7.08
N GLU A 16 20.38 -5.75 -6.70
CA GLU A 16 19.80 -6.96 -6.11
C GLU A 16 19.27 -6.61 -4.73
N ILE A 17 18.16 -7.25 -4.39
CA ILE A 17 17.62 -7.22 -3.04
C ILE A 17 18.70 -7.77 -2.14
N ARG A 18 19.18 -6.93 -1.21
CA ARG A 18 20.35 -7.25 -0.39
C ARG A 18 19.98 -8.40 0.53
N VAL A 19 20.39 -9.60 0.12
CA VAL A 19 20.27 -10.81 0.92
C VAL A 19 21.34 -10.73 1.99
N VAL A 20 20.91 -10.85 3.24
CA VAL A 20 21.85 -10.92 4.36
C VAL A 20 22.43 -12.32 4.40
N SER A 21 23.74 -12.42 4.62
CA SER A 21 24.41 -13.70 4.85
C SER A 21 23.75 -14.42 6.04
N ASP A 22 23.51 -15.72 5.90
CA ASP A 22 22.83 -16.59 6.88
C ASP A 22 21.30 -16.39 7.03
N ALA A 23 20.67 -15.65 6.11
CA ALA A 23 19.22 -15.63 5.96
C ALA A 23 18.68 -16.95 5.37
N PHE A 24 17.45 -17.33 5.70
CA PHE A 24 16.80 -18.55 5.18
C PHE A 24 16.79 -18.62 3.65
N ASN A 25 16.70 -17.46 3.00
CA ASN A 25 16.61 -17.31 1.56
C ASN A 25 17.98 -17.08 0.90
N SER A 26 19.08 -17.38 1.58
CA SER A 26 20.44 -17.30 1.03
C SER A 26 20.91 -18.59 0.36
N THR A 27 20.08 -19.64 0.30
CA THR A 27 20.45 -20.91 -0.34
C THR A 27 20.30 -20.85 -1.87
N PRO A 28 21.03 -21.69 -2.63
CA PRO A 28 20.95 -21.71 -4.09
C PRO A 28 19.53 -21.94 -4.64
N GLU A 29 18.70 -22.70 -3.92
CA GLU A 29 17.32 -22.98 -4.30
C GLU A 29 16.50 -21.69 -4.32
N PHE A 30 16.49 -20.94 -3.22
CA PHE A 30 15.79 -19.64 -3.12
C PHE A 30 16.31 -18.62 -4.13
N ILE A 31 17.63 -18.54 -4.31
CA ILE A 31 18.25 -17.67 -5.31
C ILE A 31 17.77 -18.04 -6.71
N THR A 32 17.61 -19.33 -7.02
CA THR A 32 17.13 -19.79 -8.35
C THR A 32 15.67 -19.41 -8.59
N TYR A 33 14.77 -19.51 -7.59
CA TYR A 33 13.40 -19.01 -7.74
C TYR A 33 13.39 -17.51 -7.98
N PHE A 34 14.17 -16.76 -7.20
CA PHE A 34 14.27 -15.32 -7.37
C PHE A 34 14.82 -14.96 -8.76
N GLN A 35 15.89 -15.59 -9.21
CA GLN A 35 16.47 -15.36 -10.54
C GLN A 35 15.50 -15.76 -11.66
N THR A 36 14.68 -16.80 -11.48
CA THR A 36 13.67 -17.20 -12.46
C THR A 36 12.51 -16.19 -12.54
N ALA A 37 12.00 -15.75 -11.38
CA ALA A 37 11.00 -14.69 -11.30
C ALA A 37 11.54 -13.37 -11.89
N ALA A 38 12.79 -13.04 -11.54
CA ALA A 38 13.50 -11.88 -12.04
C ALA A 38 13.82 -11.99 -13.54
N ALA A 39 14.15 -13.15 -14.10
CA ALA A 39 14.40 -13.28 -15.55
C ALA A 39 13.15 -12.97 -16.39
N GLY A 40 11.95 -13.25 -15.86
CA GLY A 40 10.67 -12.84 -16.45
C GLY A 40 10.31 -11.38 -16.20
N ALA A 41 10.67 -10.83 -15.03
CA ALA A 41 10.25 -9.50 -14.57
C ALA A 41 11.27 -8.38 -14.86
N VAL A 42 12.58 -8.65 -14.85
CA VAL A 42 13.67 -7.66 -14.85
C VAL A 42 13.69 -6.77 -16.09
N PRO A 43 13.47 -7.25 -17.32
CA PRO A 43 13.39 -6.35 -18.47
C PRO A 43 12.27 -5.32 -18.32
N LEU A 44 11.19 -5.64 -17.60
CA LEU A 44 10.00 -4.81 -17.44
C LEU A 44 10.05 -3.94 -16.18
N ILE A 45 10.53 -4.49 -15.05
CA ILE A 45 10.84 -3.71 -13.84
C ILE A 45 11.81 -2.60 -14.25
N LEU A 46 12.92 -2.90 -14.95
CA LEU A 46 13.90 -1.93 -15.48
C LEU A 46 13.30 -0.84 -16.40
N LEU A 47 12.20 -1.13 -17.11
CA LEU A 47 11.50 -0.15 -17.96
C LEU A 47 10.55 0.76 -17.16
N ASP A 48 10.06 0.31 -16.01
CA ASP A 48 9.07 1.01 -15.18
C ASP A 48 9.67 1.73 -13.93
N ILE A 49 10.98 1.55 -13.66
CA ILE A 49 11.68 1.91 -12.38
C ILE A 49 11.54 3.34 -11.86
N ALA A 50 11.08 4.35 -12.60
CA ALA A 50 11.28 5.73 -12.15
C ALA A 50 10.04 6.49 -11.65
N GLN A 51 8.81 6.13 -12.01
CA GLN A 51 7.71 7.12 -11.96
C GLN A 51 6.41 6.71 -11.25
N SER A 52 6.10 5.42 -11.07
CA SER A 52 4.71 5.03 -10.74
C SER A 52 4.34 5.05 -9.25
N ILE A 53 5.30 4.89 -8.33
CA ILE A 53 5.04 4.94 -6.86
C ILE A 53 5.49 6.28 -6.23
N LYS A 54 6.10 7.18 -7.00
CA LYS A 54 6.47 8.52 -6.53
C LYS A 54 5.36 9.54 -6.78
N ARG A 55 4.27 9.40 -6.03
CA ARG A 55 3.41 10.53 -5.69
C ARG A 55 3.42 10.69 -4.18
N ILE A 56 4.54 11.24 -3.71
CA ILE A 56 4.60 11.98 -2.46
C ILE A 56 3.46 13.00 -2.56
N GLY A 57 2.33 12.74 -1.89
CA GLY A 57 1.17 13.60 -1.96
C GLY A 57 1.62 15.03 -1.71
N ALA A 58 1.36 15.91 -2.68
CA ALA A 58 1.76 17.32 -2.74
C ALA A 58 1.22 18.20 -1.58
N SER A 59 0.77 17.57 -0.49
CA SER A 59 0.35 18.19 0.76
C SER A 59 1.36 18.02 1.91
N LEU A 60 2.48 17.32 1.70
CA LEU A 60 3.49 17.07 2.75
C LEU A 60 4.78 17.89 2.61
N ASP A 61 4.85 18.85 1.67
CA ASP A 61 5.98 19.80 1.62
C ASP A 61 6.10 20.62 2.91
N GLY A 62 5.06 20.65 3.75
CA GLY A 62 5.07 21.24 5.09
C GLY A 62 5.40 20.30 6.26
N ILE A 63 5.60 18.98 6.06
CA ILE A 63 5.98 18.04 7.15
C ILE A 63 7.46 17.61 7.05
N LYS A 64 8.23 18.22 6.16
CA LYS A 64 9.71 18.13 6.14
C LYS A 64 10.35 19.22 7.01
N ASP A 65 9.75 19.53 8.15
CA ASP A 65 10.44 20.38 9.11
C ASP A 65 11.59 19.56 9.71
N GLU A 66 12.83 20.03 9.57
CA GLU A 66 13.99 19.44 10.25
C GLU A 66 13.76 19.31 11.76
N LEU A 67 12.93 20.20 12.34
CA LEU A 67 12.45 20.12 13.72
C LEU A 67 11.54 18.93 13.98
N ALA A 68 10.64 18.59 13.05
CA ALA A 68 9.79 17.40 13.16
C ALA A 68 10.64 16.12 13.06
N ILE A 69 11.58 16.06 12.11
CA ILE A 69 12.51 14.94 11.97
C ILE A 69 13.40 14.81 13.22
N SER A 70 13.96 15.91 13.72
CA SER A 70 14.77 15.91 14.94
C SER A 70 13.98 15.47 16.18
N ASN A 71 12.71 15.87 16.29
CA ASN A 71 11.83 15.42 17.37
C ASN A 71 11.50 13.93 17.26
N ILE A 72 11.19 13.45 16.05
CA ILE A 72 10.95 12.03 15.78
C ILE A 72 12.21 11.22 16.12
N ALA A 73 13.39 11.70 15.73
CA ALA A 73 14.67 11.07 16.04
C ALA A 73 14.92 10.90 17.53
N LYS A 74 14.64 11.94 18.32
CA LYS A 74 14.76 11.88 19.78
C LYS A 74 13.75 10.91 20.40
N VAL A 75 12.50 10.95 19.95
CA VAL A 75 11.41 10.11 20.50
C VAL A 75 11.60 8.63 20.16
N GLN A 76 12.00 8.33 18.93
CA GLN A 76 12.29 6.96 18.47
C GLN A 76 13.68 6.47 18.91
N GLY A 77 14.48 7.33 19.54
CA GLY A 77 15.77 6.98 20.14
C GLY A 77 16.84 6.64 19.09
N TRP A 78 16.88 7.38 17.98
CA TRP A 78 17.91 7.23 16.95
C TRP A 78 18.71 8.50 16.67
N ALA A 79 18.49 9.55 17.47
CA ALA A 79 19.24 10.81 17.36
C ALA A 79 20.76 10.61 17.51
N ASP A 80 21.19 9.67 18.36
CA ASP A 80 22.61 9.44 18.66
C ASP A 80 23.22 8.28 17.86
N ASP A 81 22.45 7.20 17.64
CA ASP A 81 22.95 5.96 17.02
C ASP A 81 22.63 5.85 15.51
N GLY A 82 21.92 6.82 14.95
CA GLY A 82 21.53 6.85 13.54
C GLY A 82 20.29 6.02 13.21
N PHE A 83 19.61 6.40 12.13
CA PHE A 83 18.35 5.78 11.70
C PHE A 83 18.54 4.30 11.34
N GLY A 84 19.67 3.91 10.72
CA GLY A 84 19.95 2.50 10.40
C GLY A 84 20.04 1.58 11.62
N THR A 85 20.60 2.05 12.73
CA THR A 85 20.59 1.31 14.00
C THR A 85 19.17 1.14 14.53
N TYR A 86 18.31 2.15 14.35
CA TYR A 86 16.90 2.04 14.69
C TYR A 86 16.15 1.06 13.80
N VAL A 87 16.39 1.04 12.49
CA VAL A 87 15.79 0.06 11.58
C VAL A 87 16.11 -1.35 12.07
N HIS A 88 17.38 -1.62 12.40
CA HIS A 88 17.81 -2.92 12.92
C HIS A 88 17.07 -3.31 14.20
N ARG A 89 17.07 -2.41 15.20
CA ARG A 89 16.35 -2.63 16.47
C ARG A 89 14.85 -2.81 16.27
N PHE A 90 14.25 -2.08 15.32
CA PHE A 90 12.83 -2.21 15.03
C PHE A 90 12.53 -3.61 14.48
N VAL A 91 13.29 -4.08 13.49
CA VAL A 91 13.13 -5.45 12.97
C VAL A 91 13.31 -6.50 14.07
N GLN A 92 14.36 -6.36 14.88
CA GLN A 92 14.62 -7.25 16.01
C GLN A 92 13.43 -7.31 16.99
N ASN A 93 12.81 -6.17 17.28
CA ASN A 93 11.63 -6.09 18.15
C ASN A 93 10.38 -6.71 17.54
N GLU A 94 10.20 -6.65 16.21
CA GLU A 94 9.10 -7.33 15.53
C GLU A 94 9.30 -8.86 15.46
N MET A 95 10.56 -9.31 15.39
CA MET A 95 10.90 -10.74 15.40
C MET A 95 10.75 -11.38 16.78
N ALA A 96 11.14 -10.68 17.85
CA ALA A 96 11.23 -11.23 19.20
C ALA A 96 9.93 -11.87 19.77
N PRO A 97 8.71 -11.31 19.56
CA PRO A 97 7.47 -11.92 20.04
C PRO A 97 7.16 -13.28 19.41
N VAL A 98 7.70 -13.52 18.22
CA VAL A 98 7.41 -14.70 17.41
C VAL A 98 8.42 -15.82 17.68
N GLU A 99 9.69 -15.49 17.91
CA GLU A 99 10.75 -16.46 18.23
C GLU A 99 10.44 -17.30 19.48
N GLY A 100 9.56 -16.83 20.38
CA GLY A 100 9.12 -17.54 21.58
C GLY A 100 7.83 -18.35 21.45
N ARG A 101 7.12 -18.29 20.31
CA ARG A 101 5.81 -18.94 20.11
C ARG A 101 5.85 -19.87 18.90
N ALA A 102 6.33 -21.08 19.10
CA ALA A 102 6.25 -22.18 18.13
C ALA A 102 4.80 -22.68 17.95
N MET A 103 3.87 -21.81 17.54
CA MET A 103 2.52 -22.19 17.13
C MET A 103 2.49 -22.49 15.63
N GLY A 104 3.32 -23.42 15.15
CA GLY A 104 3.21 -24.02 13.82
C GLY A 104 3.33 -23.10 12.59
N GLU A 105 3.44 -21.78 12.77
CA GLU A 105 3.63 -20.75 11.74
C GLU A 105 5.11 -20.35 11.66
N SER A 106 5.62 -20.21 10.43
CA SER A 106 6.98 -19.74 10.15
C SER A 106 6.92 -18.29 9.69
N HIS A 107 7.43 -17.35 10.49
CA HIS A 107 7.33 -15.92 10.17
C HIS A 107 8.62 -15.42 9.53
N PHE A 108 8.50 -14.73 8.40
CA PHE A 108 9.62 -14.17 7.64
C PHE A 108 9.48 -12.66 7.48
N PHE A 109 10.58 -11.94 7.67
CA PHE A 109 10.57 -10.48 7.83
C PHE A 109 11.36 -9.78 6.75
N TYR A 110 10.77 -8.75 6.15
CA TYR A 110 11.35 -7.93 5.08
C TYR A 110 11.24 -6.46 5.43
N VAL A 111 12.20 -5.65 4.99
CA VAL A 111 12.16 -4.19 5.21
C VAL A 111 12.03 -3.46 3.89
N TRP A 112 11.13 -2.49 3.86
CA TRP A 112 11.05 -1.51 2.78
C TRP A 112 11.12 -0.08 3.32
N ASN A 113 11.99 0.72 2.71
CA ASN A 113 12.02 2.17 2.89
C ASN A 113 12.54 2.81 1.59
N PRO A 114 11.88 3.84 1.04
CA PRO A 114 12.28 4.47 -0.22
C PRO A 114 13.69 5.10 -0.20
N ASP A 115 14.22 5.43 0.97
CA ASP A 115 15.57 5.95 1.17
C ASP A 115 16.57 4.81 1.46
N THR A 116 17.83 5.06 1.14
CA THR A 116 18.95 4.12 1.30
C THR A 116 20.04 4.62 2.24
N ASP A 117 19.85 5.81 2.81
CA ASP A 117 20.78 6.47 3.75
C ASP A 117 21.02 5.66 5.02
N TRP A 118 20.04 4.85 5.43
CA TRP A 118 20.11 3.98 6.60
C TRP A 118 20.91 2.68 6.39
N TYR A 119 21.21 2.31 5.14
CA TYR A 119 21.86 1.03 4.82
C TYR A 119 23.22 0.85 5.54
N PRO A 120 24.16 1.82 5.54
CA PRO A 120 25.48 1.60 6.12
C PRO A 120 25.45 1.28 7.61
N ASP A 121 24.63 2.00 8.37
CA ASP A 121 24.50 1.79 9.82
C ASP A 121 23.75 0.50 10.15
N PHE A 122 22.72 0.18 9.38
CA PHE A 122 22.01 -1.09 9.51
C PHE A 122 22.92 -2.28 9.21
N GLU A 123 23.67 -2.24 8.11
CA GLU A 123 24.59 -3.32 7.75
C GLU A 123 25.74 -3.47 8.75
N ARG A 124 26.23 -2.34 9.28
CA ARG A 124 27.19 -2.37 10.39
C ARG A 124 26.57 -3.08 11.58
N ARG A 125 25.34 -2.72 11.96
CA ARG A 125 24.65 -3.35 13.08
C ARG A 125 24.36 -4.83 12.84
N GLN A 126 23.97 -5.21 11.63
CA GLN A 126 23.73 -6.60 11.24
C GLN A 126 25.00 -7.46 11.33
N ARG A 127 26.20 -6.88 11.14
CA ARG A 127 27.47 -7.58 11.36
C ARG A 127 27.84 -7.72 12.85
N GLU A 128 27.39 -6.79 13.68
CA GLU A 128 27.66 -6.78 15.13
C GLU A 128 26.68 -7.67 15.91
N ASP A 129 25.41 -7.64 15.50
CA ASP A 129 24.28 -8.30 16.14
C ASP A 129 23.35 -8.81 15.03
N THR A 130 23.60 -10.02 14.55
CA THR A 130 22.88 -10.57 13.40
C THR A 130 21.40 -10.81 13.75
N LEU A 131 20.48 -10.22 12.97
CA LEU A 131 19.06 -10.60 13.00
C LEU A 131 18.89 -12.11 12.75
N GLY A 132 17.84 -12.69 13.33
CA GLY A 132 17.58 -14.13 13.22
C GLY A 132 17.44 -14.63 11.77
N PRO A 133 17.53 -15.96 11.56
CA PRO A 133 17.60 -16.57 10.22
C PRO A 133 16.37 -16.30 9.35
N ASN A 134 15.24 -15.91 9.97
CA ASN A 134 14.01 -15.60 9.25
C ASN A 134 13.97 -14.18 8.64
N PHE A 135 15.04 -13.40 8.78
CA PHE A 135 15.14 -12.11 8.12
C PHE A 135 15.43 -12.29 6.62
N GLY A 136 14.47 -11.96 5.76
CA GLY A 136 14.52 -12.17 4.31
C GLY A 136 15.20 -11.05 3.52
N GLY A 137 15.58 -9.96 4.17
CA GLY A 137 16.32 -8.86 3.55
C GLY A 137 15.52 -7.57 3.39
N TYR A 138 16.05 -6.65 2.59
CA TYR A 138 15.53 -5.29 2.49
C TYR A 138 15.76 -4.66 1.12
N HIS A 139 14.90 -3.71 0.76
CA HIS A 139 15.02 -2.98 -0.50
C HIS A 139 14.31 -1.62 -0.46
N HIS A 140 14.67 -0.74 -1.40
CA HIS A 140 14.10 0.62 -1.51
C HIS A 140 12.93 0.73 -2.49
N ASP A 141 12.84 -0.21 -3.43
CA ASP A 141 11.71 -0.37 -4.34
C ASP A 141 10.71 -1.38 -3.74
N LEU A 142 9.46 -0.93 -3.57
CA LEU A 142 8.38 -1.70 -2.97
C LEU A 142 7.92 -2.86 -3.87
N ALA A 143 7.88 -2.65 -5.19
CA ALA A 143 7.51 -3.70 -6.13
C ALA A 143 8.58 -4.79 -6.15
N ALA A 144 9.85 -4.40 -6.15
CA ALA A 144 10.96 -5.36 -6.15
C ALA A 144 10.96 -6.25 -4.89
N ILE A 145 10.82 -5.66 -3.69
CA ILE A 145 10.77 -6.48 -2.47
C ILE A 145 9.56 -7.41 -2.46
N CYS A 146 8.41 -7.00 -2.99
CA CYS A 146 7.23 -7.86 -3.12
C CYS A 146 7.47 -9.03 -4.10
N VAL A 147 8.17 -8.80 -5.22
CA VAL A 147 8.55 -9.88 -6.15
C VAL A 147 9.47 -10.89 -5.46
N ARG A 148 10.42 -10.42 -4.64
CA ARG A 148 11.26 -11.31 -3.83
C ARG A 148 10.47 -12.11 -2.83
N MET A 149 9.60 -11.47 -2.06
CA MET A 149 8.74 -12.16 -1.11
C MET A 149 7.98 -13.29 -1.83
N ARG A 150 7.35 -13.01 -2.98
CA ARG A 150 6.65 -14.04 -3.76
C ARG A 150 7.56 -15.20 -4.16
N ALA A 151 8.77 -14.92 -4.65
CA ALA A 151 9.73 -15.95 -5.02
C ALA A 151 10.16 -16.81 -3.81
N ASP A 152 10.44 -16.16 -2.67
CA ASP A 152 10.80 -16.87 -1.44
C ASP A 152 9.65 -17.76 -0.96
N ARG A 153 8.39 -17.32 -1.09
CA ARG A 153 7.25 -18.16 -0.74
C ARG A 153 7.11 -19.36 -1.64
N GLN A 154 7.32 -19.19 -2.94
CA GLN A 154 7.28 -20.31 -3.86
C GLN A 154 8.34 -21.35 -3.49
N ALA A 155 9.55 -20.90 -3.17
CA ALA A 155 10.62 -21.77 -2.67
C ALA A 155 10.23 -22.48 -1.36
N LEU A 156 9.60 -21.78 -0.42
CA LEU A 156 9.10 -22.35 0.84
C LEU A 156 8.04 -23.43 0.61
N LEU A 157 7.06 -23.19 -0.28
CA LEU A 157 6.01 -24.15 -0.60
C LEU A 157 6.54 -25.44 -1.25
N GLU A 158 7.68 -25.36 -1.94
CA GLU A 158 8.35 -26.50 -2.55
C GLU A 158 9.35 -27.17 -1.61
N SER A 159 9.64 -26.56 -0.44
CA SER A 159 10.53 -27.12 0.58
C SER A 159 9.81 -28.19 1.41
N PRO A 160 10.40 -29.39 1.59
CA PRO A 160 9.81 -30.46 2.41
C PRO A 160 9.81 -30.16 3.91
N GLU A 161 10.54 -29.13 4.36
CA GLU A 161 10.63 -28.72 5.77
C GLU A 161 9.55 -27.71 6.18
N ASP A 162 8.94 -27.00 5.23
CA ASP A 162 7.89 -26.03 5.52
C ASP A 162 6.50 -26.67 5.31
N ASN A 163 5.61 -26.48 6.27
CA ASN A 163 4.26 -27.04 6.25
C ASN A 163 3.27 -26.15 5.47
N GLY A 164 3.78 -25.20 4.69
CA GLY A 164 2.98 -24.21 3.96
C GLY A 164 2.36 -23.13 4.86
N ASN A 165 2.86 -22.96 6.08
CA ASN A 165 2.32 -22.02 7.06
C ASN A 165 3.21 -20.78 7.25
N ALA A 166 3.76 -20.28 6.13
CA ALA A 166 4.62 -19.11 6.11
C ALA A 166 3.81 -17.81 6.22
N VAL A 167 4.14 -16.98 7.21
CA VAL A 167 3.58 -15.63 7.41
C VAL A 167 4.64 -14.60 7.06
N PHE A 168 4.32 -13.70 6.14
CA PHE A 168 5.25 -12.64 5.74
C PHE A 168 4.96 -11.34 6.45
N HIS A 169 6.02 -10.65 6.84
CA HIS A 169 6.01 -9.36 7.51
C HIS A 169 6.77 -8.35 6.68
N LEU A 170 6.11 -7.29 6.22
CA LEU A 170 6.73 -6.14 5.56
C LEU A 170 6.81 -4.98 6.54
N ILE A 171 8.02 -4.66 7.00
CA ILE A 171 8.29 -3.59 7.96
C ILE A 171 8.68 -2.32 7.20
N ILE A 172 8.02 -1.21 7.54
CA ILE A 172 8.21 0.11 6.93
C ILE A 172 8.72 1.07 8.00
N PRO A 173 10.03 1.04 8.30
CA PRO A 173 10.61 2.00 9.23
C PRO A 173 10.59 3.38 8.56
N THR A 174 10.13 4.42 9.26
CA THR A 174 10.20 5.78 8.71
C THR A 174 10.32 6.84 9.81
N TYR A 175 10.96 7.94 9.46
CA TYR A 175 11.06 9.16 10.26
C TYR A 175 10.27 10.33 9.66
N TYR A 176 9.54 10.10 8.57
CA TYR A 176 8.69 11.08 7.91
C TYR A 176 7.42 10.45 7.33
N PRO A 177 6.37 11.23 7.08
CA PRO A 177 5.16 10.75 6.41
C PRO A 177 5.40 10.16 5.01
N ILE A 178 5.04 8.90 4.79
CA ILE A 178 5.07 8.22 3.49
C ILE A 178 3.63 7.98 3.04
N VAL A 179 3.22 8.52 1.89
CA VAL A 179 1.87 8.33 1.33
C VAL A 179 1.98 7.72 -0.06
N ILE A 180 1.38 6.54 -0.25
CA ILE A 180 1.20 5.89 -1.55
C ILE A 180 -0.25 6.11 -1.98
N ASP A 181 -0.49 7.11 -2.83
CA ASP A 181 -1.83 7.50 -3.29
C ASP A 181 -2.27 6.76 -4.57
N THR A 182 -1.36 6.04 -5.21
CA THR A 182 -1.65 5.11 -6.30
C THR A 182 -2.39 3.90 -5.72
N PRO A 183 -3.56 3.52 -6.26
CA PRO A 183 -4.24 2.29 -5.87
C PRO A 183 -3.31 1.09 -6.05
N ILE A 184 -3.09 0.35 -4.97
CA ILE A 184 -2.26 -0.86 -4.97
C ILE A 184 -3.06 -2.06 -4.45
N ALA A 185 -2.73 -3.24 -4.95
CA ALA A 185 -3.11 -4.52 -4.38
C ALA A 185 -1.86 -5.38 -4.21
N PHE A 186 -1.91 -6.39 -3.34
CA PHE A 186 -0.82 -7.36 -3.19
C PHE A 186 -1.20 -8.66 -3.87
N ALA A 187 -0.26 -9.29 -4.58
CA ALA A 187 -0.48 -10.58 -5.23
C ALA A 187 -0.93 -11.64 -4.20
N ALA A 188 -1.88 -12.50 -4.61
CA ALA A 188 -2.48 -13.52 -3.75
C ALA A 188 -1.45 -14.39 -3.03
N GLU A 189 -0.34 -14.66 -3.70
CA GLU A 189 0.74 -15.49 -3.20
C GLU A 189 1.38 -14.85 -1.98
N LEU A 190 1.40 -13.53 -1.81
CA LEU A 190 2.04 -12.91 -0.64
C LEU A 190 1.32 -13.21 0.68
N PHE A 191 0.09 -13.73 0.65
CA PHE A 191 -0.75 -13.95 1.84
C PHE A 191 -0.57 -15.32 2.49
N PRO A 192 -0.49 -15.41 3.84
CA PRO A 192 -0.76 -14.32 4.80
C PRO A 192 0.37 -13.28 4.90
N LEU A 193 -0.03 -12.00 4.89
CA LEU A 193 0.84 -10.81 4.87
C LEU A 193 0.44 -9.84 5.99
N THR A 194 1.42 -9.46 6.81
CA THR A 194 1.33 -8.37 7.79
C THR A 194 2.24 -7.23 7.34
N ILE A 195 1.75 -5.99 7.44
CA ILE A 195 2.52 -4.79 7.10
C ILE A 195 2.57 -3.89 8.32
N THR A 196 3.77 -3.63 8.80
CA THR A 196 4.01 -2.86 10.03
C THR A 196 4.68 -1.54 9.70
N GLY A 197 4.01 -0.44 10.00
CA GLY A 197 4.53 0.92 9.86
C GLY A 197 5.04 1.52 11.16
N SER A 198 5.23 2.83 11.15
CA SER A 198 5.55 3.60 12.35
C SER A 198 4.36 4.48 12.75
N ARG A 199 4.20 4.69 14.06
CA ARG A 199 3.22 5.62 14.63
C ARG A 199 3.94 6.67 15.48
N HIS A 200 3.65 7.95 15.24
CA HIS A 200 4.15 9.06 16.03
C HIS A 200 3.00 9.81 16.68
N ARG A 201 3.02 9.92 18.03
CA ARG A 201 2.00 10.63 18.83
C ARG A 201 0.55 10.18 18.55
N GLY A 202 0.36 8.88 18.29
CA GLY A 202 -0.95 8.31 18.00
C GLY A 202 -1.38 8.42 16.54
N THR A 203 -0.55 8.99 15.66
CA THR A 203 -0.82 9.11 14.23
C THR A 203 0.11 8.19 13.44
N ASP A 204 -0.46 7.35 12.59
CA ASP A 204 0.31 6.55 11.63
C ASP A 204 1.06 7.48 10.69
N ILE A 205 2.28 7.12 10.29
CA ILE A 205 3.09 7.94 9.38
C ILE A 205 3.37 7.26 8.04
N VAL A 206 2.66 6.18 7.76
CA VAL A 206 2.64 5.51 6.45
C VAL A 206 1.19 5.30 6.05
N TRP A 207 0.84 5.64 4.81
CA TRP A 207 -0.51 5.47 4.29
C TRP A 207 -0.54 4.82 2.91
N PHE A 208 -1.41 3.83 2.74
CA PHE A 208 -1.63 3.15 1.47
C PHE A 208 -3.04 3.41 0.94
N ASN A 209 -3.14 3.56 -0.38
CA ASN A 209 -4.39 3.45 -1.12
C ASN A 209 -4.58 1.99 -1.54
N LEU A 210 -5.14 1.15 -0.66
CA LEU A 210 -5.40 -0.25 -0.95
C LEU A 210 -6.70 -0.38 -1.75
N ASP A 211 -6.66 -1.16 -2.84
CA ASP A 211 -7.88 -1.49 -3.59
C ASP A 211 -8.62 -2.67 -2.94
N GLU A 212 -9.67 -2.35 -2.18
CA GLU A 212 -10.51 -3.31 -1.47
C GLU A 212 -11.34 -4.20 -2.42
N ASP A 213 -11.52 -3.79 -3.68
CA ASP A 213 -12.31 -4.52 -4.69
C ASP A 213 -11.46 -5.42 -5.60
N SER A 214 -10.14 -5.51 -5.36
CA SER A 214 -9.20 -6.24 -6.23
C SER A 214 -9.38 -7.76 -6.25
N GLY A 215 -10.26 -8.32 -5.40
CA GLY A 215 -10.52 -9.76 -5.29
C GLY A 215 -9.43 -10.55 -4.55
N PHE A 216 -8.34 -9.89 -4.14
CA PHE A 216 -7.29 -10.46 -3.30
C PHE A 216 -7.64 -10.34 -1.81
N SER A 217 -6.95 -11.13 -0.97
CA SER A 217 -7.01 -10.94 0.48
C SER A 217 -6.46 -9.56 0.85
N SER A 218 -6.88 -9.00 2.00
CA SER A 218 -6.32 -7.75 2.52
C SER A 218 -5.21 -8.05 3.52
N PRO A 219 -4.08 -7.29 3.50
CA PRO A 219 -3.02 -7.49 4.48
C PRO A 219 -3.48 -7.07 5.88
N GLN A 220 -2.92 -7.70 6.90
CA GLN A 220 -3.02 -7.16 8.26
C GLN A 220 -2.17 -5.89 8.33
N LEU A 221 -2.76 -4.78 8.73
CA LEU A 221 -2.11 -3.48 8.83
C LEU A 221 -1.88 -3.10 10.28
N ASP A 222 -0.61 -2.97 10.66
CA ASP A 222 -0.20 -2.51 11.98
C ASP A 222 0.51 -1.16 11.83
N PHE A 223 -0.07 -0.10 12.40
CA PHE A 223 0.46 1.27 12.29
C PHE A 223 0.58 1.80 10.85
N ILE A 224 -0.28 1.33 9.95
CA ILE A 224 -0.46 1.82 8.58
C ILE A 224 -1.85 2.43 8.47
N GLY A 225 -1.93 3.66 7.95
CA GLY A 225 -3.21 4.26 7.60
C GLY A 225 -3.71 3.77 6.24
N SER A 226 -5.01 3.48 6.14
CA SER A 226 -5.67 3.37 4.84
C SER A 226 -6.10 4.76 4.37
N LEU A 227 -5.77 5.13 3.14
CA LEU A 227 -6.30 6.35 2.55
C LEU A 227 -7.81 6.19 2.37
N PRO A 228 -8.64 7.09 2.93
CA PRO A 228 -10.08 6.95 2.85
C PRO A 228 -10.49 6.96 1.38
N GLU A 229 -11.33 6.00 1.01
CA GLU A 229 -12.05 6.01 -0.25
C GLU A 229 -12.73 7.38 -0.38
N TYR A 230 -12.31 8.18 -1.37
CA TYR A 230 -12.94 9.47 -1.63
C TYR A 230 -14.35 9.17 -2.14
N LYS A 231 -15.32 9.05 -1.23
CA LYS A 231 -16.73 8.97 -1.60
C LYS A 231 -17.16 10.35 -2.05
N ASN A 232 -17.66 10.47 -3.29
CA ASN A 232 -18.16 11.75 -3.76
C ASN A 232 -19.25 12.28 -2.85
N LYS A 233 -18.94 13.34 -2.10
CA LYS A 233 -19.97 14.10 -1.39
C LYS A 233 -20.99 14.68 -2.36
N VAL A 234 -20.63 14.85 -3.64
CA VAL A 234 -21.53 15.31 -4.71
C VAL A 234 -22.56 14.24 -5.09
N SER A 235 -22.16 12.97 -5.24
CA SER A 235 -23.09 11.86 -5.54
C SER A 235 -24.06 11.64 -4.38
N THR A 236 -23.54 11.62 -3.14
CA THR A 236 -24.38 11.51 -1.93
C THR A 236 -25.37 12.70 -1.82
N GLY A 237 -24.91 13.92 -2.10
CA GLY A 237 -25.75 15.12 -2.11
C GLY A 237 -26.80 15.12 -3.23
N ALA A 238 -26.46 14.56 -4.39
CA ALA A 238 -27.37 14.37 -5.51
C ALA A 238 -28.48 13.36 -5.17
N THR A 239 -28.15 12.21 -4.58
CA THR A 239 -29.15 11.22 -4.13
C THR A 239 -30.10 11.80 -3.09
N ALA A 240 -29.57 12.51 -2.09
CA ALA A 240 -30.38 13.14 -1.06
C ALA A 240 -31.33 14.21 -1.65
N THR A 241 -30.84 14.99 -2.60
CA THR A 241 -31.63 16.02 -3.31
C THR A 241 -32.72 15.38 -4.17
N PHE A 242 -32.42 14.29 -4.88
CA PHE A 242 -33.38 13.53 -5.67
C PHE A 242 -34.54 13.01 -4.81
N LEU A 243 -34.22 12.33 -3.70
CA LEU A 243 -35.21 11.79 -2.77
C LEU A 243 -36.04 12.91 -2.13
N GLY A 244 -35.39 14.00 -1.71
CA GLY A 244 -36.07 15.18 -1.15
C GLY A 244 -37.06 15.83 -2.13
N CYS A 245 -36.66 15.96 -3.40
CA CYS A 245 -37.51 16.51 -4.45
C CYS A 245 -38.73 15.62 -4.73
N TRP A 246 -38.56 14.29 -4.71
CA TRP A 246 -39.65 13.36 -4.94
C TRP A 246 -40.69 13.39 -3.81
N LEU A 247 -40.22 13.42 -2.55
CA LEU A 247 -41.07 13.58 -1.38
C LEU A 247 -41.82 14.92 -1.39
N ALA A 248 -41.16 16.01 -1.78
CA ALA A 248 -41.77 17.32 -1.88
C ALA A 248 -42.86 17.39 -2.97
N CYS A 249 -42.63 16.75 -4.13
CA CYS A 249 -43.63 16.60 -5.19
C CYS A 249 -44.85 15.79 -4.71
N ALA A 250 -44.62 14.66 -4.05
CA ALA A 250 -45.69 13.81 -3.52
C ALA A 250 -46.54 14.54 -2.46
N ALA A 251 -45.89 15.21 -1.51
CA ALA A 251 -46.57 16.00 -0.48
C ALA A 251 -47.40 17.15 -1.09
N SER A 252 -46.86 17.83 -2.09
CA SER A 252 -47.56 18.93 -2.79
C SER A 252 -48.74 18.42 -3.61
N GLY A 253 -48.62 17.27 -4.25
CA GLY A 253 -49.73 16.62 -4.96
C GLY A 253 -50.88 16.23 -4.02
N ILE A 254 -50.55 15.68 -2.84
CA ILE A 254 -51.54 15.37 -1.80
C ILE A 254 -52.21 16.66 -1.29
N ALA A 255 -51.44 17.72 -1.04
CA ALA A 255 -51.97 19.00 -0.58
C ALA A 255 -52.92 19.64 -1.60
N ALA A 256 -52.60 19.58 -2.90
CA ALA A 256 -53.46 20.08 -3.97
C ALA A 256 -54.78 19.30 -4.08
N ALA A 257 -54.75 17.98 -3.87
CA ALA A 257 -55.92 17.11 -3.93
C ALA A 257 -56.82 17.25 -2.70
N ALA A 258 -56.24 17.39 -1.51
CA ALA A 258 -56.97 17.53 -0.25
C ALA A 258 -57.51 18.96 -0.04
N PHE A 259 -56.79 19.98 -0.54
CA PHE A 259 -57.14 21.39 -0.37
C PHE A 259 -57.01 22.15 -1.71
N PRO A 260 -58.08 22.20 -2.53
CA PRO A 260 -58.06 22.83 -3.86
C PRO A 260 -57.56 24.28 -3.93
N PRO A 261 -57.81 25.15 -2.91
CA PRO A 261 -57.24 26.51 -2.91
C PRO A 261 -55.70 26.57 -2.91
N CYS A 262 -55.03 25.49 -2.47
CA CYS A 262 -53.58 25.39 -2.44
C CYS A 262 -52.98 24.92 -3.78
N ALA A 263 -53.81 24.54 -4.77
CA ALA A 263 -53.35 23.99 -6.05
C ALA A 263 -52.36 24.89 -6.83
N PRO A 264 -52.52 26.23 -6.88
CA PRO A 264 -51.55 27.10 -7.56
C PRO A 264 -50.17 27.08 -6.89
N ALA A 265 -50.13 27.10 -5.56
CA ALA A 265 -48.88 27.05 -4.79
C ALA A 265 -48.22 25.67 -4.90
N ALA A 266 -49.02 24.59 -4.81
CA ALA A 266 -48.53 23.22 -5.01
C ALA A 266 -47.97 23.01 -6.43
N GLY A 267 -48.58 23.59 -7.46
CA GLY A 267 -48.08 23.53 -8.84
C GLY A 267 -46.69 24.15 -9.01
N ALA A 268 -46.44 25.30 -8.38
CA ALA A 268 -45.12 25.93 -8.39
C ALA A 268 -44.05 25.07 -7.69
N VAL A 269 -44.41 24.46 -6.55
CA VAL A 269 -43.50 23.54 -5.82
C VAL A 269 -43.21 22.31 -6.66
N ILE A 270 -44.22 21.67 -7.26
CA ILE A 270 -44.04 20.48 -8.12
C ILE A 270 -43.13 20.79 -9.32
N ALA A 271 -43.31 21.93 -10.00
CA ALA A 271 -42.46 22.32 -11.12
C ALA A 271 -41.00 22.55 -10.69
N SER A 272 -40.80 23.24 -9.56
CA SER A 272 -39.45 23.53 -9.04
C SER A 272 -38.73 22.27 -8.52
N CYS A 273 -39.43 21.40 -7.78
CA CYS A 273 -38.88 20.14 -7.28
C CYS A 273 -38.67 19.13 -8.41
N GLY A 274 -39.55 19.09 -9.42
CA GLY A 274 -39.36 18.22 -10.58
C GLY A 274 -38.09 18.56 -11.37
N THR A 275 -37.85 19.84 -11.62
CA THR A 275 -36.64 20.31 -12.32
C THR A 275 -35.37 20.09 -11.49
N ALA A 276 -35.40 20.39 -10.19
CA ALA A 276 -34.28 20.12 -9.28
C ALA A 276 -33.97 18.62 -9.14
N GLY A 277 -35.00 17.77 -9.07
CA GLY A 277 -34.87 16.32 -9.04
C GLY A 277 -34.18 15.78 -10.29
N VAL A 278 -34.62 16.19 -11.48
CA VAL A 278 -33.98 15.82 -12.75
C VAL A 278 -32.56 16.36 -12.86
N ALA A 279 -32.30 17.59 -12.43
CA ALA A 279 -30.94 18.12 -12.42
C ALA A 279 -30.02 17.31 -11.49
N SER A 280 -30.52 16.91 -10.32
CA SER A 280 -29.75 16.09 -9.38
C SER A 280 -29.39 14.70 -9.93
N THR A 281 -30.23 14.08 -10.77
CA THR A 281 -29.88 12.81 -11.42
C THR A 281 -28.73 12.97 -12.41
N PHE A 282 -28.67 14.06 -13.17
CA PHE A 282 -27.56 14.33 -14.09
C PHE A 282 -26.26 14.66 -13.33
N VAL A 283 -26.37 15.42 -12.25
CA VAL A 283 -25.21 15.74 -11.39
C VAL A 283 -24.67 14.47 -10.72
N GLY A 284 -25.55 13.60 -10.21
CA GLY A 284 -25.16 12.30 -9.65
C GLY A 284 -24.50 11.40 -10.70
N ALA A 285 -25.12 11.23 -11.87
CA ALA A 285 -24.56 10.42 -12.95
C ALA A 285 -23.20 10.95 -13.45
N ALA A 286 -23.05 12.27 -13.60
CA ALA A 286 -21.78 12.88 -13.99
C ALA A 286 -20.71 12.77 -12.89
N ALA A 287 -21.12 12.82 -11.62
CA ALA A 287 -20.22 12.63 -10.47
C ALA A 287 -19.73 11.17 -10.39
N ASP A 288 -20.63 10.21 -10.60
CA ASP A 288 -20.32 8.78 -10.63
C ASP A 288 -19.48 8.43 -11.88
N GLU A 289 -19.79 8.99 -13.04
CA GLU A 289 -19.01 8.83 -14.27
C GLU A 289 -17.62 9.46 -14.16
N TYR A 290 -17.51 10.62 -13.50
CA TYR A 290 -16.21 11.25 -13.21
C TYR A 290 -15.38 10.39 -12.26
N GLU A 291 -15.99 9.80 -11.23
CA GLU A 291 -15.30 8.89 -10.31
C GLU A 291 -14.92 7.57 -10.98
N TYR A 292 -15.82 6.99 -11.75
CA TYR A 292 -15.55 5.80 -12.56
C TYR A 292 -14.41 6.05 -13.55
N ASN A 293 -14.42 7.19 -14.26
CA ASN A 293 -13.33 7.57 -15.16
C ASN A 293 -12.03 7.95 -14.44
N ARG A 294 -12.10 8.40 -13.18
CA ARG A 294 -10.92 8.65 -12.33
C ARG A 294 -10.33 7.35 -11.80
N ARG A 295 -11.18 6.40 -11.39
CA ARG A 295 -10.80 5.05 -10.96
C ARG A 295 -10.24 4.25 -12.14
N GLY A 296 -10.94 4.25 -13.28
CA GLY A 296 -10.49 3.67 -14.54
C GLY A 296 -9.27 4.34 -15.18
N ARG A 297 -8.85 5.53 -14.72
CA ARG A 297 -7.57 6.17 -15.11
C ARG A 297 -6.41 5.86 -14.17
N LYS A 298 -6.66 5.37 -12.95
CA LYS A 298 -5.61 4.91 -12.04
C LYS A 298 -5.68 3.38 -12.02
N GLU A 299 -5.00 2.77 -12.98
CA GLU A 299 -4.83 1.32 -13.02
C GLU A 299 -4.31 0.83 -11.65
N VAL A 300 -4.96 -0.19 -11.10
CA VAL A 300 -4.58 -0.76 -9.79
C VAL A 300 -3.27 -1.51 -9.98
N GLN A 301 -2.24 -1.09 -9.25
CA GLN A 301 -0.94 -1.71 -9.36
C GLN A 301 -0.86 -2.93 -8.43
N VAL A 302 -0.74 -4.13 -9.00
CA VAL A 302 -0.59 -5.37 -8.23
C VAL A 302 0.87 -5.62 -7.90
N LEU A 303 1.24 -5.46 -6.63
CA LEU A 303 2.59 -5.66 -6.13
C LEU A 303 2.91 -7.16 -5.95
N GLY A 304 4.07 -7.57 -6.47
CA GLY A 304 4.51 -8.98 -6.46
C GLY A 304 4.04 -9.76 -7.68
N ASP A 305 3.25 -9.17 -8.59
CA ASP A 305 2.96 -9.80 -9.87
C ASP A 305 4.09 -9.59 -10.89
N VAL A 306 4.35 -10.60 -11.73
CA VAL A 306 5.38 -10.56 -12.78
C VAL A 306 4.89 -9.73 -13.98
N ILE A 307 3.58 -9.48 -14.04
CA ILE A 307 2.88 -8.84 -15.16
C ILE A 307 2.35 -7.48 -14.69
N PHE A 308 3.23 -6.49 -14.59
CA PHE A 308 2.84 -5.07 -14.57
C PHE A 308 2.41 -4.63 -15.97
N LEU A 309 1.35 -5.22 -16.52
CA LEU A 309 0.75 -4.80 -17.79
C LEU A 309 -0.73 -5.19 -17.79
N ASN A 310 -1.60 -4.22 -17.53
CA ASN A 310 -2.81 -4.05 -18.34
C ASN A 310 -2.98 -2.58 -18.76
#